data_AF-A0A7S0E2F9-F1
#
_entry.id   AF-A0A7S0E2F9-F1
#
_cell.length_a   1.000
_cell.length_b   1.000
_cell.length_c   1.000
_cell.angle_alpha   90.00
_cell.angle_beta   90.00
_cell.angle_gamma   90.00
#
_symmetry.space_group_name_H-M   'P 1'
#
loop_
_entity.id
_entity.type
_entity.pdbx_description
1 polymer ?
#
loop_
_entity_poly.entity_id
_entity_poly.type
_entity_poly.pdbx_seq_one_letter_code
_entity_poly.pdbx_strand_id
1 'polypeptide(L)'
;AAILMMVDMQFLLDQVVEVLASILGKVSMSDEAVQLLDESLDKVSHLLFTLISLLPSSRRGPLPLPTQKAYDVIVVGGGSSGSVVAARLSEEENLSVLLLESGPRDSNLLLNMPLACGSLQRTRRDWQVETEPQEGYACRSITCSQDEALRGQKGCCRWPMGKTLGGGSSINYMAYVRGNPEDFNEWERRGATGW
;
A
#
# COMPACT_ATOMS: atom_id res chain seq x y z
N ALA A 1 -10.29 1.76 20.25
CA ALA A 1 -11.00 0.47 20.05
C ALA A 1 -10.23 -0.47 19.12
N ALA A 2 -9.90 -0.06 17.88
CA ALA A 2 -9.19 -0.93 16.92
C ALA A 2 -7.73 -1.29 17.31
N ILE A 3 -7.00 -0.36 17.95
CA ILE A 3 -5.63 -0.63 18.45
C ILE A 3 -5.62 -1.72 19.53
N LEU A 4 -6.67 -1.78 20.37
CA LEU A 4 -6.79 -2.80 21.42
C LEU A 4 -7.08 -4.20 20.84
N MET A 5 -7.87 -4.29 19.76
CA MET A 5 -8.15 -5.57 19.08
C MET A 5 -6.94 -6.12 18.30
N MET A 6 -6.04 -5.26 17.79
CA MET A 6 -4.86 -5.70 17.03
C MET A 6 -3.74 -6.25 17.92
N VAL A 7 -3.53 -5.66 19.10
CA VAL A 7 -2.62 -6.22 20.11
C VAL A 7 -3.08 -7.62 20.51
N ASP A 8 -4.40 -7.83 20.63
CA ASP A 8 -5.00 -9.12 20.98
C ASP A 8 -4.76 -10.20 19.90
N MET A 9 -4.81 -9.85 18.61
CA MET A 9 -4.69 -10.83 17.52
C MET A 9 -3.24 -11.22 17.22
N GLN A 10 -2.30 -10.27 17.26
CA GLN A 10 -0.87 -10.61 17.17
C GLN A 10 -0.44 -11.41 18.40
N PHE A 11 -0.92 -11.06 19.59
CA PHE A 11 -0.72 -11.84 20.81
C PHE A 11 -1.29 -13.26 20.68
N LEU A 12 -2.49 -13.43 20.10
CA LEU A 12 -3.06 -14.75 19.83
C LEU A 12 -2.25 -15.54 18.79
N LEU A 13 -1.73 -14.90 17.74
CA LEU A 13 -0.87 -15.55 16.75
C LEU A 13 0.46 -15.98 17.37
N ASP A 14 1.09 -15.11 18.15
CA ASP A 14 2.33 -15.41 18.86
C ASP A 14 2.10 -16.53 19.89
N GLN A 15 0.97 -16.53 20.60
CA GLN A 15 0.57 -17.62 21.50
C GLN A 15 0.31 -18.93 20.74
N VAL A 16 -0.31 -18.90 19.57
CA VAL A 16 -0.53 -20.09 18.74
C VAL A 16 0.80 -20.62 18.21
N VAL A 17 1.69 -19.75 17.74
CA VAL A 17 3.04 -20.13 17.27
C VAL A 17 3.89 -20.66 18.42
N GLU A 18 3.84 -20.06 19.61
CA GLU A 18 4.53 -20.57 20.81
C GLU A 18 3.99 -21.92 21.27
N VAL A 19 2.67 -22.09 21.27
CA VAL A 19 2.02 -23.38 21.62
C VAL A 19 2.42 -24.44 20.60
N LEU A 20 2.41 -24.12 19.30
CA LEU A 20 2.86 -25.03 18.26
C LEU A 20 4.36 -25.34 18.41
N ALA A 21 5.23 -24.34 18.59
CA ALA A 21 6.67 -24.53 18.80
C ALA A 21 6.99 -25.35 20.07
N SER A 22 6.22 -25.18 21.15
CA SER A 22 6.33 -25.94 22.40
C SER A 22 5.87 -27.39 22.24
N ILE A 23 4.85 -27.64 21.42
CA ILE A 23 4.41 -28.98 21.04
C ILE A 23 5.46 -29.66 20.14
N LEU A 24 6.01 -28.94 19.16
CA LEU A 24 7.00 -29.44 18.21
C LEU A 24 8.36 -29.72 18.86
N GLY A 25 8.80 -28.87 19.79
CA GLY A 25 10.06 -29.06 20.52
C GLY A 25 10.05 -30.27 21.48
N LYS A 26 8.88 -30.85 21.76
CA LYS A 26 8.72 -32.07 22.57
C LYS A 26 8.56 -33.34 21.73
N VAL A 27 8.52 -33.22 20.40
CA VAL A 27 8.36 -34.34 19.47
C VAL A 27 9.60 -34.40 18.59
N SER A 28 10.30 -35.54 18.58
CA SER A 28 11.34 -35.79 17.58
C SER A 28 10.66 -35.87 16.21
N MET A 29 10.88 -34.88 15.35
CA MET A 29 10.28 -34.80 14.01
C MET A 29 11.36 -35.01 12.94
N SER A 30 11.02 -35.72 11.87
CA SER A 30 11.91 -35.81 10.71
C SER A 30 11.92 -34.50 9.93
N ASP A 31 12.96 -34.26 9.14
CA ASP A 31 13.08 -33.04 8.31
C ASP A 31 11.90 -32.87 7.35
N GLU A 32 11.30 -33.97 6.86
CA GLU A 32 10.08 -33.89 6.03
C GLU A 32 8.88 -33.34 6.81
N ALA A 33 8.78 -33.67 8.10
CA ALA A 33 7.67 -33.22 8.93
C ALA A 33 7.81 -31.74 9.31
N VAL A 34 9.03 -31.22 9.43
CA VAL A 34 9.30 -29.78 9.59
C VAL A 34 8.92 -29.02 8.33
N GLN A 35 9.32 -29.49 7.14
CA GLN A 35 8.93 -28.88 5.86
C GLN A 35 7.42 -28.83 5.66
N LEU A 36 6.72 -29.93 5.99
CA LEU A 36 5.26 -29.99 5.86
C LEU A 36 4.58 -28.97 6.77
N LEU A 37 5.18 -28.71 7.93
CA LEU A 37 4.65 -27.77 8.91
C LEU A 37 4.86 -26.32 8.48
N ASP A 38 6.04 -26.00 7.94
CA ASP A 38 6.36 -24.67 7.41
C ASP A 38 5.44 -24.31 6.23
N GLU A 39 5.24 -25.25 5.29
CA GLU A 39 4.24 -25.08 4.23
C GLU A 39 2.82 -24.88 4.76
N SER A 40 2.48 -25.56 5.86
CA SER A 40 1.14 -25.46 6.46
C SER A 40 0.95 -24.13 7.16
N LEU A 41 1.98 -23.61 7.83
CA LEU A 41 1.97 -22.27 8.44
C LEU A 41 1.84 -21.18 7.38
N ASP A 42 2.54 -21.30 6.25
CA ASP A 42 2.39 -20.38 5.11
C ASP A 42 0.96 -20.40 4.56
N LYS A 43 0.37 -21.60 4.40
CA LYS A 43 -1.03 -21.75 3.95
C LYS A 43 -2.02 -21.13 4.95
N VAL A 44 -1.82 -21.36 6.25
CA VAL A 44 -2.66 -20.78 7.32
C VAL A 44 -2.54 -19.26 7.35
N SER A 45 -1.33 -18.72 7.24
CA SER A 45 -1.06 -17.28 7.15
C SER A 45 -1.80 -16.67 5.95
N HIS A 46 -1.64 -17.25 4.76
CA HIS A 46 -2.37 -16.82 3.56
C HIS A 46 -3.89 -16.87 3.72
N LEU A 47 -4.43 -17.92 4.35
CA LEU A 47 -5.86 -18.07 4.58
C LEU A 47 -6.39 -16.99 5.55
N LEU A 48 -5.64 -16.72 6.63
CA LEU A 48 -5.98 -15.71 7.61
C LEU A 48 -5.98 -14.31 6.99
N PHE A 49 -4.97 -13.98 6.18
CA PHE A 49 -4.92 -12.74 5.41
C PHE A 49 -6.11 -12.58 4.46
N THR A 50 -6.48 -13.68 3.78
CA THR A 50 -7.65 -13.69 2.88
C THR A 50 -8.94 -13.42 3.67
N LEU A 51 -9.14 -14.07 4.81
CA LEU A 51 -10.30 -13.86 5.67
C LEU A 51 -10.38 -12.44 6.22
N ILE A 52 -9.26 -11.86 6.65
CA ILE A 52 -9.20 -10.46 7.11
C ILE A 52 -9.56 -9.49 5.99
N SER A 53 -9.14 -9.75 4.76
CA SER A 53 -9.49 -8.93 3.59
C SER A 53 -10.97 -8.99 3.22
N LEU A 54 -11.67 -10.04 3.65
CA LEU A 54 -13.11 -10.25 3.46
C LEU A 54 -13.97 -9.68 4.59
N LEU A 55 -13.36 -9.27 5.72
CA LEU A 55 -14.10 -8.65 6.81
C LEU A 55 -14.72 -7.33 6.33
N PRO A 56 -16.05 -7.13 6.51
CA PRO A 56 -16.70 -5.93 6.07
C PRO A 56 -16.20 -4.71 6.87
N SER A 57 -15.42 -3.84 6.22
CA SER A 57 -15.11 -2.52 6.74
C SER A 57 -16.43 -1.75 6.96
N SER A 58 -16.60 -1.13 8.13
CA SER A 58 -17.77 -0.31 8.49
C SER A 58 -18.26 0.52 7.30
N ARG A 59 -19.40 0.12 6.73
CA ARG A 59 -20.00 0.77 5.56
C ARG A 59 -20.70 2.05 6.01
N ARG A 60 -19.96 3.15 6.16
CA ARG A 60 -20.58 4.46 5.95
C ARG A 60 -20.74 4.63 4.45
N GLY A 61 -21.99 4.65 3.97
CA GLY A 61 -22.29 5.01 2.60
C GLY A 61 -21.68 6.37 2.24
N PRO A 62 -21.47 6.66 0.94
CA PRO A 62 -21.01 7.98 0.53
C PRO A 62 -21.96 9.02 1.12
N LEU A 63 -21.40 9.94 1.92
CA LEU A 63 -22.15 11.12 2.35
C LEU A 63 -22.52 11.87 1.07
N PRO A 64 -23.77 12.36 0.93
CA PRO A 64 -24.13 13.19 -0.20
C PRO A 64 -23.16 14.37 -0.24
N LEU A 65 -22.42 14.52 -1.33
CA LEU A 65 -21.59 15.68 -1.55
C LEU A 65 -22.52 16.90 -1.56
N PRO A 66 -22.17 18.00 -0.86
CA PRO A 66 -22.85 19.26 -1.04
C PRO A 66 -22.92 19.55 -2.54
N THR A 67 -24.12 19.82 -3.05
CA THR A 67 -24.34 20.17 -4.46
C THR A 67 -23.88 21.60 -4.72
N GLN A 68 -22.59 21.88 -4.49
CA GLN A 68 -21.96 23.11 -4.88
C GLN A 68 -21.65 23.04 -6.37
N LYS A 69 -22.03 24.08 -7.12
CA LYS A 69 -21.78 24.15 -8.56
C LYS A 69 -20.33 24.51 -8.90
N ALA A 70 -19.59 25.06 -7.93
CA ALA A 70 -18.22 25.53 -8.08
C ALA A 70 -17.45 25.38 -6.76
N TYR A 71 -16.13 25.25 -6.89
CA TYR A 71 -15.16 25.24 -5.81
C TYR A 71 -14.05 26.25 -6.15
N ASP A 72 -13.45 26.87 -5.14
CA ASP A 72 -12.35 27.82 -5.32
C ASP A 72 -11.07 27.10 -5.76
N VAL A 73 -10.83 25.90 -5.20
CA VAL A 73 -9.71 25.04 -5.58
C VAL A 73 -10.16 23.61 -5.82
N ILE A 74 -9.71 23.03 -6.93
CA ILE A 74 -9.87 21.62 -7.23
C ILE A 74 -8.50 20.96 -7.21
N VAL A 75 -8.29 20.06 -6.25
CA VAL A 75 -7.10 19.22 -6.17
C VAL A 75 -7.40 17.91 -6.90
N VAL A 76 -6.66 17.63 -7.97
CA VAL A 76 -6.82 16.41 -8.76
C VAL A 76 -5.76 15.40 -8.33
N GLY A 77 -6.20 14.33 -7.66
CA GLY A 77 -5.37 13.28 -7.07
C GLY A 77 -5.27 13.43 -5.55
N GLY A 78 -5.91 12.55 -4.81
CA GLY A 78 -5.81 12.39 -3.35
C GLY A 78 -4.57 11.61 -2.91
N GLY A 79 -3.44 11.82 -3.60
CA GLY A 79 -2.17 11.18 -3.27
C GLY A 79 -1.44 11.85 -2.09
N SER A 80 -0.15 11.53 -1.92
CA SER A 80 0.67 12.05 -0.82
C SER A 80 0.75 13.57 -0.79
N SER A 81 1.04 14.21 -1.92
CA SER A 81 1.10 15.68 -2.01
C SER A 81 -0.31 16.30 -2.05
N GLY A 82 -1.21 15.74 -2.86
CA GLY A 82 -2.56 16.26 -3.01
C GLY A 82 -3.37 16.27 -1.72
N SER A 83 -3.21 15.24 -0.88
CA SER A 83 -3.85 15.22 0.45
C SER A 83 -3.32 16.31 1.36
N VAL A 84 -2.01 16.58 1.35
CA VAL A 84 -1.41 17.66 2.14
C VAL A 84 -1.89 19.02 1.65
N VAL A 85 -1.87 19.27 0.34
CA VAL A 85 -2.34 20.53 -0.26
C VAL A 85 -3.82 20.76 0.05
N ALA A 86 -4.67 19.77 -0.17
CA ALA A 86 -6.10 19.88 0.11
C ALA A 86 -6.37 20.16 1.61
N ALA A 87 -5.67 19.46 2.50
CA ALA A 87 -5.79 19.68 3.95
C ALA A 87 -5.38 21.10 4.33
N ARG A 88 -4.24 21.60 3.85
CA ARG A 88 -3.77 22.96 4.16
C ARG A 88 -4.67 24.05 3.60
N LEU A 89 -5.13 23.92 2.36
CA LEU A 89 -6.06 24.90 1.78
C LEU A 89 -7.41 24.90 2.49
N SER A 90 -7.86 23.77 3.02
CA SER A 90 -9.11 23.69 3.80
C SER A 90 -9.02 24.30 5.20
N GLU A 91 -7.82 24.68 5.67
CA GLU A 91 -7.67 25.45 6.92
C GLU A 91 -8.18 26.90 6.76
N GLU A 92 -8.25 27.41 5.53
CA GLU A 92 -8.81 28.72 5.22
C GLU A 92 -10.34 28.67 5.15
N GLU A 93 -11.02 29.32 6.10
CA GLU A 93 -12.50 29.28 6.22
C GLU A 93 -13.24 29.79 4.97
N ASN A 94 -12.59 30.65 4.18
CA ASN A 94 -13.17 31.27 2.99
C ASN A 94 -12.93 30.48 1.70
N LEU A 95 -12.22 29.34 1.75
CA LEU A 95 -11.94 28.53 0.58
C LEU A 95 -12.78 27.25 0.55
N SER A 96 -13.47 27.04 -0.56
CA SER A 96 -14.08 25.76 -0.90
C SER A 96 -13.10 24.89 -1.70
N VAL A 97 -12.77 23.71 -1.15
CA VAL A 97 -11.79 22.79 -1.74
C VAL A 97 -12.47 21.47 -2.13
N LEU A 98 -12.32 21.08 -3.39
CA LEU A 98 -12.72 19.76 -3.89
C LEU A 98 -11.49 18.89 -4.13
N LEU A 99 -11.44 17.71 -3.51
CA LEU A 99 -10.43 16.69 -3.78
C LEU A 99 -11.04 15.57 -4.64
N LEU A 100 -10.44 15.32 -5.80
CA LEU A 100 -10.82 14.22 -6.69
C LEU A 100 -9.80 13.08 -6.58
N GLU A 101 -10.26 11.87 -6.28
CA GLU A 101 -9.42 10.67 -6.23
C GLU A 101 -10.04 9.54 -7.04
N SER A 102 -9.23 8.89 -7.88
CA SER A 102 -9.64 7.81 -8.77
C SER A 102 -9.79 6.46 -8.07
N GLY A 103 -9.08 6.28 -6.97
CA GLY A 103 -9.03 5.05 -6.19
C GLY A 103 -10.18 4.89 -5.23
N PRO A 104 -10.42 3.65 -4.74
CA PRO A 104 -11.40 3.42 -3.68
C PRO A 104 -11.00 4.13 -2.39
N ARG A 105 -12.00 4.40 -1.55
CA ARG A 105 -11.82 4.87 -0.18
C ARG A 105 -10.83 4.01 0.59
N ASP A 106 -10.13 4.59 1.55
CA ASP A 106 -9.14 3.99 2.47
C ASP A 106 -9.72 2.98 3.49
N SER A 107 -10.79 2.26 3.16
CA SER A 107 -11.48 1.38 4.11
C SER A 107 -10.87 -0.02 4.28
N ASN A 108 -9.81 -0.38 3.54
CA ASN A 108 -9.19 -1.70 3.67
C ASN A 108 -8.23 -1.70 4.88
N LEU A 109 -8.44 -2.63 5.81
CA LEU A 109 -7.62 -2.77 7.02
C LEU A 109 -6.12 -2.94 6.72
N LEU A 110 -5.77 -3.57 5.60
CA LEU A 110 -4.37 -3.76 5.18
C LEU A 110 -3.63 -2.44 4.95
N LEU A 111 -4.33 -1.34 4.64
CA LEU A 111 -3.73 -0.01 4.51
C LEU A 111 -3.16 0.53 5.83
N ASN A 112 -3.69 0.04 6.95
CA ASN A 112 -3.25 0.45 8.30
C ASN A 112 -2.27 -0.55 8.91
N MET A 113 -1.86 -1.57 8.16
CA MET A 113 -0.94 -2.60 8.63
C MET A 113 0.41 -2.42 7.92
N PRO A 114 1.41 -1.81 8.59
CA PRO A 114 2.78 -1.67 8.12
C PRO A 114 3.35 -2.86 7.32
N LEU A 115 3.23 -4.07 7.89
CA LEU A 115 3.76 -5.30 7.29
C LEU A 115 2.96 -5.81 6.08
N ALA A 116 1.73 -5.31 5.87
CA ALA A 116 0.85 -5.77 4.80
C ALA A 116 0.97 -4.96 3.49
N CYS A 117 1.87 -3.97 3.41
CA CYS A 117 2.03 -3.10 2.24
C CYS A 117 2.26 -3.88 0.94
N GLY A 118 3.03 -4.98 0.96
CA GLY A 118 3.24 -5.86 -0.20
C GLY A 118 1.94 -6.49 -0.72
N SER A 119 0.98 -6.78 0.16
CA SER A 119 -0.32 -7.38 -0.18
C SER A 119 -1.28 -6.40 -0.85
N LEU A 120 -0.95 -5.10 -0.88
CA LEU A 120 -1.74 -4.08 -1.56
C LEU A 120 -1.38 -3.95 -3.04
N GLN A 121 -0.21 -4.45 -3.45
CA GLN A 121 0.24 -4.44 -4.84
C GLN A 121 -0.59 -5.41 -5.70
N ARG A 122 -0.75 -5.12 -6.98
CA ARG A 122 -1.58 -5.92 -7.92
C ARG A 122 -3.05 -6.03 -7.52
N THR A 123 -3.53 -5.16 -6.65
CA THR A 123 -4.95 -5.04 -6.30
C THR A 123 -5.57 -3.83 -6.98
N ARG A 124 -6.88 -3.61 -6.79
CA ARG A 124 -7.56 -2.39 -7.24
C ARG A 124 -7.02 -1.09 -6.60
N ARG A 125 -6.17 -1.20 -5.58
CA ARG A 125 -5.50 -0.08 -4.90
C ARG A 125 -4.12 0.23 -5.46
N ASP A 126 -3.70 -0.51 -6.48
CA ASP A 126 -2.48 -0.30 -7.23
C ASP A 126 -2.89 0.06 -8.66
N TRP A 127 -2.20 1.02 -9.28
CA TRP A 127 -2.34 1.29 -10.71
C TRP A 127 -1.77 0.15 -11.56
N GLN A 128 -0.87 -0.65 -10.98
CA GLN A 128 -0.26 -1.82 -11.59
C GLN A 128 0.48 -1.50 -12.89
N VAL A 129 1.04 -0.30 -12.99
CA VAL A 129 1.79 0.09 -14.19
C VAL A 129 3.07 -0.73 -14.32
N GLU A 130 3.51 -0.88 -15.56
CA GLU A 130 4.76 -1.52 -15.93
C GLU A 130 5.63 -0.52 -16.68
N THR A 131 6.94 -0.62 -16.53
CA THR A 131 7.87 0.16 -17.37
C THR A 131 7.87 -0.40 -18.79
N GLU A 132 8.34 0.38 -19.76
CA GLU A 132 8.80 -0.18 -21.04
C GLU A 132 9.91 -1.23 -20.82
N PRO A 133 10.10 -2.19 -21.73
CA PRO A 133 11.16 -3.20 -21.64
C PRO A 133 12.55 -2.58 -21.45
N GLN A 134 13.26 -3.02 -20.42
CA GLN A 134 14.62 -2.59 -20.13
C GLN A 134 15.62 -3.62 -20.68
N GLU A 135 15.78 -3.64 -22.00
CA GLU A 135 16.59 -4.64 -22.71
C GLU A 135 18.01 -4.75 -22.14
N GLY A 136 18.37 -5.92 -21.62
CA GLY A 136 19.72 -6.20 -21.11
C GLY A 136 20.03 -5.70 -19.70
N TYR A 137 19.15 -4.93 -19.05
CA TYR A 137 19.43 -4.29 -17.76
C TYR A 137 18.65 -4.89 -16.58
N ALA A 138 17.32 -4.77 -16.59
CA ALA A 138 16.48 -5.04 -15.42
C ALA A 138 15.30 -5.97 -15.74
N CYS A 139 14.75 -6.61 -14.71
CA CYS A 139 13.47 -7.33 -14.78
C CYS A 139 13.34 -8.36 -15.91
N ARG A 140 14.46 -8.97 -16.35
CA ARG A 140 14.54 -9.84 -17.54
C ARG A 140 13.62 -11.07 -17.51
N SER A 141 13.18 -11.48 -16.32
CA SER A 141 12.26 -12.60 -16.13
C SER A 141 10.79 -12.18 -16.07
N ILE A 142 10.50 -10.88 -16.06
CA ILE A 142 9.14 -10.34 -16.00
C ILE A 142 8.66 -10.07 -17.43
N THR A 143 7.48 -10.58 -17.73
CA THR A 143 6.80 -10.41 -19.01
C THR A 143 5.84 -9.24 -18.93
N CYS A 144 5.89 -8.35 -19.92
CA CYS A 144 4.96 -7.24 -20.07
C CYS A 144 3.53 -7.77 -20.27
N SER A 145 2.61 -7.24 -19.48
CA SER A 145 1.23 -7.71 -19.41
C SER A 145 0.19 -6.61 -19.54
N GLN A 146 0.56 -5.35 -19.27
CA GLN A 146 -0.40 -4.23 -19.26
C GLN A 146 -0.60 -3.58 -20.64
N ASP A 147 0.48 -3.24 -21.33
CA ASP A 147 0.40 -2.62 -22.66
C ASP A 147 0.19 -3.68 -23.73
N GLU A 148 -0.88 -3.54 -24.53
CA GLU A 148 -1.23 -4.48 -25.59
C GLU A 148 -0.15 -4.59 -26.67
N ALA A 149 0.52 -3.49 -27.02
CA ALA A 149 1.59 -3.47 -28.01
C ALA A 149 2.87 -4.17 -27.53
N LEU A 150 3.09 -4.21 -26.21
CA LEU A 150 4.27 -4.80 -25.58
C LEU A 150 4.00 -6.20 -25.01
N ARG A 151 2.74 -6.65 -25.02
CA ARG A 151 2.32 -7.89 -24.35
C ARG A 151 3.13 -9.09 -24.81
N GLY A 152 3.72 -9.80 -23.84
CA GLY A 152 4.56 -10.99 -24.11
C GLY A 152 6.06 -10.70 -24.24
N GLN A 153 6.47 -9.44 -24.37
CA GLN A 153 7.88 -9.06 -24.30
C GLN A 153 8.43 -9.24 -22.88
N LYS A 154 9.76 -9.40 -22.75
CA LYS A 154 10.44 -9.55 -21.45
C LYS A 154 11.16 -8.25 -21.07
N GLY A 155 11.38 -8.05 -19.77
CA GLY A 155 12.17 -6.93 -19.27
C GLY A 155 11.34 -5.75 -18.77
N CYS A 156 10.01 -5.87 -18.71
CA CYS A 156 9.17 -4.87 -18.08
C CYS A 156 9.27 -4.98 -16.56
N CYS A 157 9.56 -3.87 -15.86
CA CYS A 157 9.53 -3.85 -14.40
C CYS A 157 8.12 -3.52 -13.92
N ARG A 158 7.65 -4.25 -12.90
CA ARG A 158 6.44 -3.86 -12.17
C ARG A 158 6.74 -2.60 -11.38
N TRP A 159 5.84 -1.62 -11.45
CA TRP A 159 6.03 -0.34 -10.79
C TRP A 159 4.79 0.00 -9.95
N PRO A 160 4.69 -0.52 -8.70
CA PRO A 160 3.53 -0.30 -7.87
C PRO A 160 3.29 1.18 -7.61
N MET A 161 2.09 1.67 -7.91
CA MET A 161 1.69 3.06 -7.65
C MET A 161 0.33 3.09 -6.98
N GLY A 162 0.21 3.82 -5.87
CA GLY A 162 -1.01 3.84 -5.09
C GLY A 162 -2.18 4.47 -5.85
N LYS A 163 -3.27 3.70 -5.96
CA LYS A 163 -4.58 4.09 -6.48
C LYS A 163 -5.62 4.00 -5.36
N THR A 164 -5.54 4.93 -4.42
CA THR A 164 -6.41 5.00 -3.22
C THR A 164 -6.24 6.39 -2.62
N LEU A 165 -7.15 6.83 -1.76
CA LEU A 165 -6.88 8.00 -0.92
C LEU A 165 -5.58 7.78 -0.14
N GLY A 166 -4.70 8.78 -0.15
CA GLY A 166 -3.31 8.74 0.32
C GLY A 166 -2.30 8.28 -0.75
N GLY A 167 -2.73 7.74 -1.89
CA GLY A 167 -1.88 7.37 -3.02
C GLY A 167 -0.67 6.51 -2.63
N GLY A 168 0.52 6.90 -3.09
CA GLY A 168 1.77 6.20 -2.81
C GLY A 168 2.06 6.01 -1.32
N SER A 169 1.74 7.00 -0.47
CA SER A 169 1.95 6.88 0.99
C SER A 169 1.09 5.81 1.65
N SER A 170 0.02 5.35 1.02
CA SER A 170 -0.83 4.29 1.56
C SER A 170 -0.37 2.88 1.20
N ILE A 171 0.54 2.73 0.23
CA ILE A 171 1.03 1.41 -0.22
C ILE A 171 2.55 1.29 -0.16
N ASN A 172 3.25 2.30 0.37
CA ASN A 172 4.70 2.29 0.51
C ASN A 172 5.16 1.43 1.71
N TYR A 173 6.47 1.35 1.88
CA TYR A 173 7.12 0.61 2.96
C TYR A 173 7.46 1.49 4.19
N MET A 174 6.84 2.67 4.31
CA MET A 174 6.95 3.64 5.43
C MET A 174 8.35 4.14 5.79
N ALA A 175 9.35 3.88 4.94
CA ALA A 175 10.68 4.45 5.15
C ALA A 175 10.60 5.99 5.10
N TYR A 176 11.08 6.63 6.16
CA TYR A 176 11.26 8.08 6.20
C TYR A 176 12.73 8.41 6.20
N VAL A 177 13.20 8.93 5.07
CA VAL A 177 14.57 9.39 4.88
C VAL A 177 14.48 10.75 4.20
N ARG A 178 15.08 11.78 4.82
CA ARG A 178 15.00 13.14 4.27
C ARG A 178 15.82 13.30 2.99
N GLY A 179 16.93 12.59 2.87
CA GLY A 179 17.87 12.74 1.75
C GLY A 179 19.16 13.46 2.18
N ASN A 180 20.12 13.57 1.27
CA ASN A 180 21.35 14.32 1.49
C ASN A 180 21.07 15.82 1.33
N PRO A 181 21.48 16.70 2.26
CA PRO A 181 21.33 18.15 2.10
C PRO A 181 21.83 18.69 0.75
N GLU A 182 22.87 18.09 0.18
CA GLU A 182 23.42 18.56 -1.10
C GLU A 182 22.49 18.32 -2.29
N ASP A 183 21.60 17.32 -2.22
CA ASP A 183 20.59 17.11 -3.26
C ASP A 183 19.63 18.30 -3.34
N PHE A 184 19.29 18.90 -2.18
CA PHE A 184 18.43 20.08 -2.10
C PHE A 184 19.17 21.36 -2.52
N ASN A 185 20.41 21.55 -2.07
CA ASN A 185 21.25 22.66 -2.52
C ASN A 185 21.42 22.68 -4.05
N GLU A 186 21.55 21.50 -4.68
CA GLU A 186 21.62 21.38 -6.13
C GLU A 186 20.32 21.85 -6.80
N TRP A 187 19.15 21.61 -6.21
CA TRP A 187 17.87 22.11 -6.74
C TRP A 187 17.85 23.64 -6.75
N GLU A 188 18.27 24.29 -5.66
CA GLU A 188 18.37 25.74 -5.60
C GLU A 188 19.33 26.28 -6.67
N ARG A 189 20.51 25.68 -6.79
CA ARG A 189 21.52 26.04 -7.82
C ARG A 189 21.00 25.85 -9.24
N ARG A 190 20.04 24.94 -9.47
CA ARG A 190 19.35 24.74 -10.75
C ARG A 190 18.16 25.65 -10.98
N GLY A 191 17.88 26.57 -10.06
CA GLY A 191 16.85 27.60 -10.21
C GLY A 191 15.55 27.32 -9.47
N ALA A 192 15.47 26.27 -8.64
CA ALA A 192 14.35 26.08 -7.72
C ALA A 192 14.52 27.00 -6.50
N THR A 193 14.39 28.31 -6.70
CA THR A 193 14.63 29.31 -5.65
C THR A 193 13.79 29.04 -4.40
N GLY A 194 14.44 29.02 -3.22
CA GLY A 194 13.79 28.77 -1.94
C GLY A 194 13.58 27.30 -1.56
N TRP A 195 14.11 26.37 -2.37
CA TRP A 195 14.19 24.94 -2.06
C TRP A 195 15.55 24.56 -1.48
#